data_AF-A0A0D9QUF5-F1
#
_entry.id   AF-A0A0D9QUF5-F1
#
_cell.length_a   1.000
_cell.length_b   1.000
_cell.length_c   1.000
_cell.angle_alpha   90.00
_cell.angle_beta   90.00
_cell.angle_gamma   90.00
#
_symmetry.space_group_name_H-M   'P 1'
#
loop_
_entity.id
_entity.type
_entity.pdbx_description
1 polymer ?
#
loop_
_entity_poly.entity_id
_entity_poly.type
_entity_poly.pdbx_seq_one_letter_code
_entity_poly.pdbx_strand_id
1 'polypeptide(L)'
;MDSAWRNKVKICSIDWTDENTYPRENEQIVTYDYIIGSDLVYDKEIVPSLVHIINLTLKTNGIFLYVCRKNRDGHYFVIPFLNLSQDLYEAKFSEFSDASNFVMMRCQKY
;
A
#
# COMPACT_ATOMS: atom_id res chain seq x y z
N MET A 1 -26.97 -1.54 -9.40
CA MET A 1 -25.50 -1.53 -9.48
C MET A 1 -25.05 -2.91 -9.88
N ASP A 2 -24.30 -3.02 -10.98
CA ASP A 2 -23.74 -4.29 -11.46
C ASP A 2 -22.76 -4.86 -10.42
N SER A 3 -22.89 -6.14 -10.07
CA SER A 3 -22.07 -6.83 -9.07
C SER A 3 -20.73 -7.32 -9.60
N ALA A 4 -20.44 -7.16 -10.91
CA ALA A 4 -19.20 -7.60 -11.55
C ALA A 4 -17.92 -7.07 -10.88
N TRP A 5 -17.98 -5.92 -10.18
CA TRP A 5 -16.85 -5.38 -9.42
C TRP A 5 -16.36 -6.31 -8.31
N ARG A 6 -17.25 -7.15 -7.73
CA ARG A 6 -16.90 -8.05 -6.63
C ARG A 6 -15.85 -9.07 -7.05
N ASN A 7 -15.88 -9.48 -8.32
CA ASN A 7 -14.90 -10.42 -8.88
C ASN A 7 -13.54 -9.77 -9.16
N LYS A 8 -13.47 -8.42 -9.12
CA LYS A 8 -12.24 -7.65 -9.31
C LYS A 8 -11.56 -7.29 -7.97
N VAL A 9 -12.20 -7.61 -6.84
CA VAL A 9 -11.68 -7.28 -5.50
C VAL A 9 -11.24 -8.56 -4.81
N LYS A 10 -9.97 -8.60 -4.40
CA LYS A 10 -9.39 -9.68 -3.59
C LYS A 10 -9.07 -9.14 -2.20
N ILE A 11 -9.50 -9.87 -1.17
CA ILE A 11 -9.19 -9.57 0.23
C ILE A 11 -8.29 -10.69 0.74
N CYS A 12 -7.17 -10.34 1.36
CA CYS A 12 -6.25 -11.29 1.96
C CYS A 12 -5.63 -10.71 3.23
N SER A 13 -5.19 -11.61 4.12
CA SER A 13 -4.34 -11.27 5.25
C SER A 13 -2.88 -11.45 4.84
N ILE A 14 -2.02 -10.52 5.25
CA ILE A 14 -0.60 -10.52 4.94
C ILE A 14 0.14 -10.25 6.24
N ASP A 15 1.19 -11.01 6.50
CA ASP A 15 2.20 -10.72 7.53
C ASP A 15 3.38 -10.03 6.85
N TRP A 16 3.63 -8.76 7.19
CA TRP A 16 4.74 -8.00 6.60
C TRP A 16 6.13 -8.55 6.95
N THR A 17 6.21 -9.50 7.88
CA THR A 17 7.45 -10.18 8.27
C THR A 17 7.66 -11.51 7.56
N ASP A 18 6.67 -12.02 6.83
CA ASP A 18 6.72 -13.30 6.10
C ASP A 18 6.32 -13.13 4.62
N GLU A 19 7.33 -13.13 3.74
CA GLU A 19 7.16 -12.99 2.29
C GLU A 19 6.33 -14.12 1.64
N ASN A 20 6.16 -15.26 2.32
CA ASN A 20 5.31 -16.34 1.82
C ASN A 20 3.82 -15.96 1.87
N THR A 21 3.46 -14.97 2.69
CA THR A 21 2.10 -14.44 2.80
C THR A 21 1.79 -13.37 1.76
N TYR A 22 2.78 -12.93 0.98
CA TYR A 22 2.59 -11.84 0.03
C TYR A 22 1.72 -12.26 -1.16
N PRO A 23 0.92 -11.34 -1.74
CA PRO A 23 0.09 -11.66 -2.89
C PRO A 23 0.92 -12.19 -4.06
N ARG A 24 0.54 -13.36 -4.59
CA ARG A 24 1.20 -14.00 -5.74
C ARG A 24 0.24 -14.37 -6.86
N GLU A 25 0.73 -14.28 -8.09
CA GLU A 25 0.13 -14.81 -9.31
C GLU A 25 1.20 -15.54 -10.12
N ASN A 26 0.95 -16.79 -10.51
CA ASN A 26 1.92 -17.64 -11.22
C ASN A 26 3.30 -17.68 -10.52
N GLU A 27 3.31 -17.88 -9.20
CA GLU A 27 4.49 -17.90 -8.31
C GLU A 27 5.24 -16.56 -8.16
N GLN A 28 4.84 -15.51 -8.87
CA GLN A 28 5.46 -14.18 -8.80
C GLN A 28 4.68 -13.26 -7.86
N ILE A 29 5.40 -12.40 -7.12
CA ILE A 29 4.77 -11.38 -6.28
C ILE A 29 4.01 -10.39 -7.19
N VAL A 30 2.75 -10.13 -6.84
CA VAL A 30 1.92 -9.18 -7.57
C VAL A 30 2.42 -7.77 -7.31
N THR A 31 2.53 -6.99 -8.38
CA THR A 31 2.91 -5.57 -8.31
C THR A 31 1.75 -4.66 -8.69
N TYR A 32 1.70 -3.49 -8.07
CA TYR A 32 0.62 -2.54 -8.16
C TYR A 32 1.11 -1.20 -8.71
N ASP A 33 0.25 -0.55 -9.49
CA ASP A 33 0.49 0.83 -9.96
C ASP A 33 0.35 1.80 -8.78
N TYR A 34 -0.56 1.48 -7.85
CA TYR A 34 -0.83 2.28 -6.67
C TYR A 34 -0.91 1.41 -5.41
N ILE A 35 -0.23 1.83 -4.35
CA ILE A 35 -0.40 1.27 -3.01
C ILE A 35 -1.04 2.36 -2.15
N ILE A 36 -2.12 2.03 -1.46
CA ILE A 36 -2.82 2.95 -0.57
C ILE A 36 -2.67 2.43 0.85
N GLY A 37 -1.96 3.16 1.69
CA GLY A 37 -1.79 2.85 3.10
C GLY A 37 -2.57 3.81 3.98
N SER A 38 -3.38 3.31 4.90
CA SER A 38 -4.00 4.14 5.93
C SER A 38 -3.60 3.65 7.30
N ASP A 39 -2.99 4.55 8.08
CA ASP A 39 -2.68 4.33 9.49
C ASP A 39 -1.89 3.04 9.75
N LEU A 40 -0.76 2.90 9.05
CA LEU A 40 0.02 1.66 9.01
C LEU A 40 1.06 1.54 10.12
N VAL A 41 1.65 2.65 10.56
CA VAL A 41 2.76 2.65 11.53
C VAL A 41 2.23 2.93 12.93
N TYR A 42 2.18 1.87 13.74
CA TYR A 42 1.86 1.93 15.16
C TYR A 42 3.07 1.72 16.07
N ASP A 43 4.12 1.08 15.54
CA ASP A 43 5.39 0.79 16.20
C ASP A 43 6.50 1.03 15.16
N LYS A 44 7.64 1.55 15.57
CA LYS A 44 8.80 1.79 14.70
C LYS A 44 9.41 0.48 14.20
N GLU A 45 9.29 -0.61 14.97
CA GLU A 45 9.89 -1.91 14.62
C GLU A 45 9.25 -2.53 13.37
N ILE A 46 8.02 -2.13 13.01
CA ILE A 46 7.32 -2.63 11.83
C ILE A 46 7.75 -1.91 10.54
N VAL A 47 8.42 -0.76 10.66
CA VAL A 47 8.74 0.11 9.51
C VAL A 47 9.62 -0.63 8.48
N PRO A 48 10.70 -1.34 8.85
CA PRO A 48 11.52 -2.07 7.88
C PRO A 48 10.73 -3.10 7.06
N SER A 49 9.89 -3.90 7.72
CA SER A 49 9.00 -4.88 7.08
C SER A 49 8.00 -4.21 6.14
N LEU A 50 7.44 -3.09 6.55
CA LEU A 50 6.52 -2.32 5.72
C LEU A 50 7.20 -1.69 4.50
N VAL A 51 8.41 -1.14 4.66
CA VAL A 51 9.24 -0.64 3.53
C VAL A 51 9.50 -1.78 2.53
N HIS A 52 9.85 -2.96 3.06
CA HIS A 52 10.20 -4.12 2.25
C HIS A 52 9.04 -4.58 1.36
N ILE A 53 7.85 -4.76 1.93
CA ILE A 53 6.68 -5.14 1.12
C ILE A 53 6.30 -4.06 0.10
N ILE A 54 6.38 -2.77 0.45
CA ILE A 54 6.11 -1.67 -0.49
C ILE A 54 7.08 -1.75 -1.67
N ASN A 55 8.38 -1.94 -1.42
CA ASN A 55 9.38 -2.03 -2.49
C ASN A 55 9.19 -3.24 -3.42
N LEU A 56 8.73 -4.37 -2.89
CA LEU A 56 8.49 -5.58 -3.68
C LEU A 56 7.18 -5.54 -4.47
N THR A 57 6.18 -4.82 -3.97
CA THR A 57 4.82 -4.81 -4.53
C THR A 57 4.50 -3.53 -5.29
N LEU A 58 5.35 -2.50 -5.27
CA LEU A 58 5.18 -1.29 -6.08
C LEU A 58 5.90 -1.45 -7.42
N LYS A 59 5.19 -1.18 -8.53
CA LYS A 59 5.83 -1.13 -9.86
C LYS A 59 6.83 0.02 -9.96
N THR A 60 7.74 -0.06 -10.93
CA THR A 60 8.56 1.09 -11.34
C THR A 60 7.66 2.28 -11.70
N ASN A 61 7.95 3.45 -11.12
CA ASN A 61 7.12 4.67 -11.21
C ASN A 61 5.72 4.58 -10.60
N GLY A 62 5.43 3.53 -9.81
CA GLY A 62 4.20 3.43 -9.04
C GLY A 62 4.12 4.49 -7.93
N ILE A 63 2.91 4.73 -7.44
CA ILE A 63 2.64 5.75 -6.43
C ILE A 63 2.16 5.08 -5.14
N PHE A 64 2.80 5.41 -4.01
CA PHE A 64 2.30 5.05 -2.68
C PHE A 64 1.63 6.25 -2.03
N LEU A 65 0.34 6.11 -1.76
CA LEU A 65 -0.49 7.09 -1.07
C LEU A 65 -0.62 6.68 0.39
N TYR A 66 -0.02 7.44 1.31
CA TYR A 66 -0.01 7.09 2.73
C TYR A 66 -0.69 8.13 3.62
N VAL A 67 -1.85 7.81 4.18
CA VAL A 67 -2.57 8.69 5.10
C VAL A 67 -2.29 8.30 6.56
N CYS A 68 -1.76 9.22 7.36
CA CYS A 68 -1.56 9.04 8.80
C CYS A 68 -1.99 10.26 9.62
N ARG A 69 -2.29 10.06 10.92
CA ARG A 69 -2.59 11.17 11.84
C ARG A 69 -1.31 11.95 12.17
N LYS A 70 -1.40 13.29 12.16
CA LYS A 70 -0.29 14.24 12.36
C LYS A 70 0.53 14.04 13.66
N ASN A 71 -0.08 13.45 14.70
CA ASN A 71 0.56 13.18 16.01
C ASN A 71 1.15 11.76 16.16
N ARG A 72 1.11 10.93 15.11
CA ARG A 72 1.82 9.66 15.07
C ARG A 72 2.95 9.84 14.08
N ASP A 73 4.18 9.62 14.54
CA ASP A 73 5.45 9.82 13.86
C ASP A 73 5.51 9.33 12.38
N GLY A 74 4.84 10.03 11.47
CA GLY A 74 5.00 9.83 10.02
C GLY A 74 6.45 10.12 9.57
N HIS A 75 7.26 10.71 10.44
CA HIS A 75 8.68 10.95 10.29
C HIS A 75 9.54 9.69 10.18
N TYR A 76 9.06 8.50 10.57
CA TYR A 76 9.83 7.26 10.39
C TYR A 76 9.90 6.81 8.92
N PHE A 77 9.01 7.31 8.06
CA PHE A 77 9.07 7.11 6.63
C PHE A 77 10.04 8.11 5.98
N VAL A 78 11.33 8.02 6.28
CA VAL A 78 12.36 8.65 5.44
C VAL A 78 12.76 7.65 4.37
N ILE A 79 11.86 7.41 3.41
CA ILE A 79 12.17 6.56 2.26
C ILE A 79 12.54 7.51 1.11
N PRO A 80 13.81 7.51 0.63
CA PRO A 80 14.30 8.48 -0.36
C PRO A 80 13.50 8.47 -1.69
N PHE A 81 12.79 7.38 -1.95
CA PHE A 81 12.07 7.12 -3.20
C PHE A 81 10.56 7.34 -3.10
N LEU A 82 10.05 7.68 -1.91
CA LEU A 82 8.63 7.89 -1.71
C LEU A 82 8.30 9.36 -1.81
N ASN A 83 7.55 9.69 -2.86
CA ASN A 83 6.94 10.99 -3.04
C ASN A 83 5.79 11.13 -2.02
N LEU A 84 6.16 11.41 -0.78
CA LEU A 84 5.23 11.70 0.32
C LEU A 84 4.63 13.08 0.05
N SER A 85 3.57 13.14 -0.75
CA SER A 85 2.76 14.35 -0.85
C SER A 85 2.16 14.64 0.52
N GLN A 86 2.61 15.72 1.16
CA GLN A 86 2.01 16.21 2.42
C GLN A 86 0.58 16.73 2.21
N ASP A 87 0.17 16.88 0.94
CA ASP A 87 -1.18 17.29 0.51
C ASP A 87 -2.03 16.08 0.09
N LEU A 88 -1.99 14.99 0.86
CA LEU A 88 -2.82 13.78 0.66
C LEU A 88 -4.33 14.06 0.60
N TYR A 89 -4.78 15.24 1.02
CA TYR A 89 -6.18 15.66 0.90
C TYR A 89 -6.63 15.88 -0.54
N GLU A 90 -5.70 16.04 -1.50
CA GLU A 90 -6.01 16.20 -2.93
C GLU A 90 -5.28 15.20 -3.83
N ALA A 91 -5.12 13.94 -3.39
CA ALA A 91 -4.92 12.87 -4.37
C ALA A 91 -6.21 12.78 -5.20
N LYS A 92 -6.26 13.50 -6.33
CA LYS A 92 -7.41 13.45 -7.22
C LYS A 92 -7.45 12.05 -7.80
N PHE A 93 -8.42 11.25 -7.34
CA PHE A 93 -8.75 9.94 -7.89
C PHE A 93 -8.99 9.95 -9.41
N SER A 94 -9.04 11.12 -10.05
CA SER A 94 -9.00 11.29 -11.50
C SER A 94 -7.72 10.79 -12.18
N GLU A 95 -6.63 10.54 -11.43
CA GLU A 95 -5.41 9.94 -12.00
C GLU A 95 -5.51 8.42 -12.17
N PHE A 96 -6.48 7.76 -11.53
CA PHE A 96 -6.70 6.33 -11.73
C PHE A 96 -7.36 6.09 -13.09
N SER A 97 -6.72 5.29 -13.93
CA SER A 97 -7.34 4.78 -15.16
C SER A 97 -8.11 3.50 -14.87
N ASP A 98 -9.09 3.14 -15.72
CA ASP A 98 -9.82 1.86 -15.61
C ASP A 98 -8.92 0.62 -15.72
N ALA A 99 -7.68 0.77 -16.18
CA ALA A 99 -6.68 -0.29 -16.32
C ALA A 99 -5.71 -0.38 -15.12
N SER A 100 -5.79 0.54 -14.16
CA SER A 100 -4.87 0.60 -13.02
C SER A 100 -5.22 -0.44 -11.96
N ASN A 101 -4.21 -1.16 -11.47
CA ASN A 101 -4.36 -2.07 -10.34
C ASN A 101 -3.86 -1.40 -9.05
N PHE A 102 -4.66 -1.48 -7.99
CA PHE A 102 -4.33 -0.89 -6.69
C PHE A 102 -4.48 -1.89 -5.56
N VAL A 103 -3.72 -1.70 -4.48
CA VAL A 103 -3.90 -2.41 -3.21
C VAL A 103 -4.13 -1.41 -2.09
N MET A 104 -5.10 -1.70 -1.23
CA MET A 104 -5.28 -0.97 0.02
C MET A 104 -4.76 -1.82 1.19
N MET A 105 -3.80 -1.28 1.91
CA MET A 105 -3.26 -1.88 3.12
C MET A 105 -3.85 -1.22 4.36
N ARG A 106 -4.19 -2.04 5.34
CA ARG A 106 -4.58 -1.62 6.68
C ARG A 106 -3.87 -2.52 7.67
N CYS A 107 -3.23 -1.93 8.68
CA CYS A 107 -2.70 -2.69 9.80
C CYS A 107 -3.81 -2.97 10.82
N GLN A 108 -3.86 -4.21 11.31
CA GLN A 108 -4.79 -4.66 12.34
C GLN A 108 -3.98 -5.06 13.57
N LYS A 109 -4.19 -4.36 14.69
CA LYS A 109 -3.73 -4.82 16.02
C LYS A 109 -4.68 -5.91 16.50
N TYR A 110 -4.13 -7.06 16.88
CA TYR A 110 -4.82 -8.07 17.68
C TYR A 110 -4.78 -7.71 19.16
#